data_AF-A0AAD6SF66-F1
#
_entry.id   AF-A0AAD6SF66-F1
#
_cell.length_a   1.000
_cell.length_b   1.000
_cell.length_c   1.000
_cell.angle_alpha   90.00
_cell.angle_beta   90.00
_cell.angle_gamma   90.00
#
_symmetry.space_group_name_H-M   'P 1'
#
loop_
_entity.id
_entity.type
_entity.pdbx_description
1 polymer ?
#
loop_
_entity_poly.entity_id
_entity_poly.type
_entity_poly.pdbx_seq_one_letter_code
_entity_poly.pdbx_strand_id
1 'polypeptide(L)'
;MAAPFVFVPQADTSTQYGAPYHNYYYGTPQGGPSPFLPPNSLPYSSPYLAPSDGPRTPNAFDPNSVLWPEETPQYESPYTASWTPLAPRQRTNSWHGPAAARPGSPFLQPTAPAFLHAHSNFNKAHKKSVSWDTTPAWAKNAHPYLNAGVPAQIHPWLNAEAPSPVFHFDLAHAAFLPLQLVSTNPPQSAVVGTTQIREHAFYPPSTRLRILHPRLPFWPIDIALPSTAHGAPPISLGDVLITLHRAMHQRITHADWATLGKEDEQRVTHAFTARCRAEAVRSGVPPAQLRDREVAVRNQGVKRVDFLLGKTVFLGLSRAREDPEGCLRLVTM
;
A
#
# COMPACT_ATOMS: atom_id res chain seq x y z
N MET A 1 -36.27 -60.08 33.67
CA MET A 1 -37.20 -59.00 34.07
C MET A 1 -36.36 -57.95 34.78
N ALA A 2 -36.04 -56.84 34.10
CA ALA A 2 -35.19 -55.77 34.63
C ALA A 2 -36.08 -54.67 35.23
N ALA A 3 -35.76 -54.25 36.46
CA ALA A 3 -36.47 -53.17 37.15
C ALA A 3 -36.02 -51.78 36.63
N PRO A 4 -36.88 -50.75 36.64
CA PRO A 4 -36.53 -49.41 36.19
C PRO A 4 -35.78 -48.62 37.26
N PHE A 5 -34.68 -47.98 36.87
CA PHE A 5 -34.01 -46.97 37.68
C PHE A 5 -34.81 -45.67 37.66
N VAL A 6 -35.19 -45.20 38.86
CA VAL A 6 -35.80 -43.88 39.08
C VAL A 6 -34.70 -42.94 39.59
N PHE A 7 -34.41 -41.89 38.82
CA PHE A 7 -33.46 -40.84 39.18
C PHE A 7 -34.19 -39.76 39.99
N VAL A 8 -33.73 -39.49 41.21
CA VAL A 8 -34.21 -38.39 42.05
C VAL A 8 -33.09 -37.35 42.16
N PRO A 9 -33.30 -36.08 41.78
CA PRO A 9 -32.27 -35.05 41.89
C PRO A 9 -32.08 -34.59 43.35
N GLN A 10 -30.83 -34.49 43.78
CA GLN A 10 -30.49 -33.77 45.01
C GLN A 10 -30.57 -32.27 44.77
N ALA A 11 -31.48 -31.61 45.49
CA ALA A 11 -31.52 -30.17 45.63
C ALA A 11 -30.75 -29.78 46.89
N ASP A 12 -29.53 -29.26 46.73
CA ASP A 12 -28.84 -28.59 47.84
C ASP A 12 -29.28 -27.13 47.90
N THR A 13 -29.95 -26.84 49.01
CA THR A 13 -30.44 -25.53 49.41
C THR A 13 -29.49 -24.93 50.43
N SER A 14 -29.38 -23.61 50.38
CA SER A 14 -28.94 -22.71 51.45
C SER A 14 -27.45 -22.77 51.86
N THR A 15 -26.77 -21.64 51.97
CA THR A 15 -26.88 -20.77 53.14
C THR A 15 -26.19 -19.43 52.87
N GLN A 16 -26.98 -18.39 53.09
CA GLN A 16 -26.65 -16.98 53.15
C GLN A 16 -25.99 -16.67 54.50
N TYR A 17 -24.78 -16.11 54.54
CA TYR A 17 -24.33 -15.23 55.64
C TYR A 17 -23.19 -14.32 55.15
N GLY A 18 -23.40 -13.02 55.32
CA GLY A 18 -22.44 -11.98 54.96
C GLY A 18 -21.27 -11.89 55.93
N ALA A 19 -20.21 -11.22 55.48
CA ALA A 19 -19.13 -10.76 56.34
C ALA A 19 -18.50 -9.47 55.76
N PRO A 20 -17.90 -8.64 56.62
CA PRO A 20 -17.75 -7.21 56.43
C PRO A 20 -16.40 -6.84 55.79
N TYR A 21 -16.34 -5.62 55.27
CA TYR A 21 -15.11 -4.97 54.86
C TYR A 21 -14.06 -5.00 55.98
N HIS A 22 -12.97 -5.73 55.76
CA HIS A 22 -11.75 -5.64 56.54
C HIS A 22 -10.56 -5.40 55.62
N ASN A 23 -10.13 -4.16 55.65
CA ASN A 23 -8.97 -3.61 54.97
C ASN A 23 -7.76 -3.94 55.84
N TYR A 24 -6.97 -4.94 55.45
CA TYR A 24 -5.68 -5.25 56.09
C TYR A 24 -4.56 -5.02 55.09
N TYR A 25 -3.83 -3.93 55.31
CA TYR A 25 -2.45 -3.77 54.90
C TYR A 25 -1.62 -4.90 55.53
N TYR A 26 -0.98 -5.72 54.70
CA TYR A 26 0.15 -6.54 55.12
C TYR A 26 1.34 -6.27 54.19
N GLY A 27 2.40 -5.71 54.78
CA GLY A 27 3.73 -5.76 54.21
C GLY A 27 4.20 -7.21 54.12
N THR A 28 4.82 -7.55 53.00
CA THR A 28 5.39 -8.87 52.77
C THR A 28 6.78 -8.97 53.43
N PRO A 29 7.00 -9.91 54.36
CA PRO A 29 8.33 -10.31 54.76
C PRO A 29 8.93 -11.23 53.67
N GLN A 30 10.23 -11.07 53.42
CA GLN A 30 11.01 -11.88 52.48
C GLN A 30 10.92 -13.38 52.85
N GLY A 31 10.29 -14.17 51.97
CA GLY A 31 10.20 -15.62 52.08
C GLY A 31 11.42 -16.31 51.46
N GLY A 32 12.04 -17.22 52.22
CA GLY A 32 13.11 -18.10 51.78
C GLY A 32 12.65 -19.16 50.75
N PRO A 33 13.61 -19.89 50.14
CA PRO A 33 13.35 -20.78 49.01
C PRO A 33 12.56 -22.04 49.41
N SER A 34 11.41 -22.25 48.76
CA SER A 34 10.64 -23.49 48.81
C SER A 34 11.34 -24.59 48.01
N PRO A 35 11.55 -25.81 48.56
CA PRO A 35 12.24 -26.90 47.87
C PRO A 35 11.36 -27.68 46.86
N PHE A 36 10.10 -27.26 46.64
CA PHE A 36 9.15 -27.99 45.78
C PHE A 36 8.84 -27.29 44.44
N LEU A 37 9.51 -26.19 44.13
CA LEU A 37 9.36 -25.51 42.84
C LEU A 37 10.68 -25.62 42.07
N PRO A 38 10.72 -26.29 40.89
CA PRO A 38 11.88 -26.19 40.02
C PRO A 38 12.07 -24.72 39.58
N PRO A 39 13.32 -24.25 39.42
CA PRO A 39 13.58 -22.87 39.02
C PRO A 39 12.96 -22.59 37.65
N ASN A 40 11.92 -21.76 37.64
CA ASN A 40 11.29 -21.25 36.43
C ASN A 40 12.25 -20.29 35.72
N SER A 41 13.04 -20.78 34.77
CA SER A 41 13.74 -19.96 33.78
C SER A 41 12.80 -19.66 32.61
N LEU A 42 11.81 -18.80 32.83
CA LEU A 42 10.99 -18.24 31.75
C LEU A 42 11.26 -16.73 31.65
N PRO A 43 11.71 -16.21 30.49
CA PRO A 43 11.89 -14.79 30.28
C PRO A 43 10.55 -14.17 29.88
N TYR A 44 9.65 -13.97 30.84
CA TYR A 44 8.43 -13.19 30.60
C TYR A 44 8.45 -11.93 31.48
N SER A 45 8.75 -10.82 30.82
CA SER A 45 8.57 -9.47 31.33
C SER A 45 7.07 -9.21 31.51
N SER A 46 6.67 -8.90 32.75
CA SER A 46 5.30 -8.50 33.09
C SER A 46 4.88 -7.22 32.36
N PRO A 47 3.62 -7.10 31.88
CA PRO A 47 3.13 -5.94 31.13
C PRO A 47 2.82 -4.70 32.00
N TYR A 48 3.16 -4.70 33.30
CA TYR A 48 2.84 -3.63 34.24
C TYR A 48 4.06 -2.82 34.75
N LEU A 49 5.23 -2.97 34.13
CA LEU A 49 6.38 -2.12 34.45
C LEU A 49 6.35 -0.83 33.61
N ALA A 50 6.40 0.32 34.31
CA ALA A 50 6.57 1.64 33.70
C ALA A 50 7.90 1.71 32.91
N PRO A 51 7.98 2.50 31.83
CA PRO A 51 9.14 2.50 30.95
C PRO A 51 10.31 3.22 31.65
N SER A 52 11.23 2.46 32.22
CA SER A 52 12.57 2.93 32.53
C SER A 52 13.45 2.80 31.29
N ASP A 53 14.12 3.90 30.93
CA ASP A 53 15.07 4.04 29.82
C ASP A 53 16.10 2.91 29.78
N GLY A 54 15.81 1.88 28.99
CA GLY A 54 16.72 0.80 28.65
C GLY A 54 17.25 0.97 27.21
N PRO A 55 18.47 0.50 26.92
CA PRO A 55 19.08 0.63 25.61
C PRO A 55 18.25 -0.08 24.53
N ARG A 56 17.83 0.68 23.51
CA ARG A 56 17.06 0.18 22.36
C ARG A 56 17.80 -0.96 21.67
N THR A 57 17.23 -2.16 21.71
CA THR A 57 17.64 -3.28 20.87
C THR A 57 17.27 -2.98 19.41
N PRO A 58 18.17 -3.17 18.42
CA PRO A 58 18.00 -2.68 17.04
C PRO A 58 17.01 -3.47 16.16
N ASN A 59 16.16 -4.36 16.71
CA ASN A 59 15.31 -5.28 15.93
C ASN A 59 13.81 -5.24 16.28
N ALA A 60 13.30 -4.14 16.84
CA ALA A 60 11.86 -3.97 16.98
C ALA A 60 11.24 -3.65 15.60
N PHE A 61 10.65 -4.66 14.97
CA PHE A 61 9.93 -4.57 13.71
C PHE A 61 8.73 -3.61 13.87
N ASP A 62 8.73 -2.47 13.18
CA ASP A 62 7.56 -1.58 13.13
C ASP A 62 6.56 -2.16 12.10
N PRO A 63 5.38 -2.66 12.51
CA PRO A 63 4.40 -3.21 11.57
C PRO A 63 3.84 -2.17 10.59
N ASN A 64 4.16 -0.88 10.76
CA ASN A 64 3.81 0.20 9.84
C ASN A 64 4.98 0.67 8.96
N SER A 65 6.19 0.11 9.10
CA SER A 65 7.27 0.38 8.14
C SER A 65 6.96 -0.36 6.84
N VAL A 66 6.52 0.38 5.83
CA VAL A 66 6.50 -0.12 4.45
C VAL A 66 7.96 -0.36 4.07
N LEU A 67 8.40 -1.62 4.16
CA LEU A 67 9.69 -2.06 3.62
C LEU A 67 9.63 -1.89 2.10
N TRP A 68 10.07 -0.73 1.63
CA TRP A 68 10.50 -0.59 0.25
C TRP A 68 11.72 -1.53 0.05
N PRO A 69 11.93 -2.12 -1.14
CA PRO A 69 13.12 -2.93 -1.43
C PRO A 69 14.48 -2.21 -1.34
N GLU A 70 14.60 -1.09 -0.64
CA GLU A 70 15.76 -0.19 -0.64
C GLU A 70 16.46 -0.01 0.71
N GLU A 71 15.89 -0.48 1.82
CA GLU A 71 16.50 -0.27 3.15
C GLU A 71 17.51 -1.36 3.51
N THR A 72 18.62 -1.39 2.77
CA THR A 72 19.91 -1.86 3.30
C THR A 72 20.66 -0.65 3.86
N PRO A 73 21.26 -0.74 5.07
CA PRO A 73 21.91 0.40 5.69
C PRO A 73 23.30 0.62 5.08
N GLN A 74 23.37 1.29 3.91
CA GLN A 74 24.53 2.05 3.40
C GLN A 74 24.32 2.64 1.97
N TYR A 75 23.11 3.08 1.60
CA TYR A 75 22.93 3.79 0.32
C TYR A 75 22.96 5.31 0.53
N GLU A 76 24.05 5.94 0.11
CA GLU A 76 24.20 7.38 0.05
C GLU A 76 23.10 8.01 -0.83
N SER A 77 22.44 9.03 -0.29
CA SER A 77 21.41 9.81 -0.98
C SER A 77 21.93 10.34 -2.33
N PRO A 78 21.23 10.10 -3.46
CA PRO A 78 21.63 10.62 -4.77
C PRO A 78 21.44 12.15 -4.91
N TYR A 79 21.10 12.86 -3.83
CA TYR A 79 20.92 14.31 -3.84
C TYR A 79 22.09 15.11 -3.24
N THR A 80 23.21 14.47 -2.87
CA THR A 80 24.37 15.15 -2.25
C THR A 80 25.73 14.88 -2.89
N ALA A 81 25.82 14.27 -4.07
CA ALA A 81 27.09 14.15 -4.78
C ALA A 81 27.40 15.42 -5.60
N SER A 82 28.47 16.08 -5.19
CA SER A 82 29.16 17.19 -5.84
C SER A 82 29.29 17.02 -7.36
N TRP A 83 28.93 18.08 -8.09
CA TRP A 83 29.27 18.25 -9.50
C TRP A 83 30.79 18.36 -9.68
N THR A 84 31.47 17.23 -9.86
CA THR A 84 32.73 17.19 -10.60
C THR A 84 32.44 16.77 -12.04
N PRO A 85 32.74 17.61 -13.05
CA PRO A 85 32.49 17.29 -14.45
C PRO A 85 33.41 16.15 -14.89
N LEU A 86 32.85 14.94 -15.02
CA LEU A 86 33.53 13.85 -15.70
C LEU A 86 33.62 14.15 -17.19
N ALA A 87 34.84 14.02 -17.73
CA ALA A 87 35.18 14.27 -19.12
C ALA A 87 34.22 13.56 -20.10
N PRO A 88 33.89 14.19 -21.24
CA PRO A 88 32.95 13.63 -22.20
C PRO A 88 33.46 12.29 -22.73
N ARG A 89 32.66 11.23 -22.55
CA ARG A 89 32.90 9.93 -23.19
C ARG A 89 32.96 10.12 -24.70
N GLN A 90 34.12 9.83 -25.30
CA GLN A 90 34.25 9.71 -26.75
C GLN A 90 33.33 8.59 -27.25
N ARG A 91 32.39 8.95 -28.12
CA ARG A 91 31.65 7.98 -28.92
C ARG A 91 32.61 7.41 -29.96
N THR A 92 32.89 6.11 -29.88
CA THR A 92 33.56 5.39 -30.96
C THR A 92 32.59 5.27 -32.13
N ASN A 93 32.98 5.80 -33.29
CA ASN A 93 32.25 5.66 -34.54
C ASN A 93 32.27 4.19 -34.99
N SER A 94 31.21 3.43 -34.72
CA SER A 94 31.00 2.13 -35.36
C SER A 94 30.40 2.36 -36.75
N TRP A 95 31.23 2.83 -37.68
CA TRP A 95 30.94 2.77 -39.10
C TRP A 95 31.46 1.43 -39.63
N HIS A 96 30.55 0.47 -39.84
CA HIS A 96 30.87 -0.72 -40.63
C HIS A 96 30.84 -0.30 -42.10
N GLY A 97 31.99 0.14 -42.61
CA GLY A 97 32.19 0.28 -44.05
C GLY A 97 31.97 -1.06 -44.75
N PRO A 98 31.58 -1.05 -46.04
CA PRO A 98 31.41 -2.29 -46.80
C PRO A 98 32.73 -3.05 -46.83
N ALA A 99 32.68 -4.31 -46.41
CA ALA A 99 33.82 -5.22 -46.43
C ALA A 99 34.38 -5.29 -47.86
N ALA A 100 35.70 -5.14 -48.01
CA ALA A 100 36.39 -5.35 -49.27
C ALA A 100 36.02 -6.74 -49.82
N ALA A 101 35.54 -6.77 -51.06
CA ALA A 101 35.16 -7.99 -51.75
C ALA A 101 36.37 -8.96 -51.78
N ARG A 102 36.15 -10.19 -51.31
CA ARG A 102 37.13 -11.26 -51.46
C ARG A 102 37.32 -11.57 -52.95
N PRO A 103 38.57 -11.69 -53.45
CA PRO A 103 38.81 -12.08 -54.84
C PRO A 103 38.37 -13.54 -55.03
N GLY A 104 37.35 -13.78 -55.85
CA GLY A 104 36.94 -15.14 -56.23
C GLY A 104 35.45 -15.41 -56.43
N SER A 105 34.53 -14.44 -56.35
CA SER A 105 33.11 -14.70 -56.63
C SER A 105 32.77 -14.50 -58.13
N PRO A 106 32.24 -15.52 -58.83
CA PRO A 106 31.94 -15.45 -60.26
C PRO A 106 30.57 -14.83 -60.61
N PHE A 107 29.91 -14.13 -59.68
CA PHE A 107 28.60 -13.54 -59.93
C PHE A 107 28.72 -12.08 -60.41
N LEU A 108 28.81 -11.98 -61.74
CA LEU A 108 28.14 -11.04 -62.65
C LEU A 108 27.63 -9.69 -62.08
N GLN A 109 28.15 -8.63 -62.71
CA GLN A 109 27.63 -7.25 -62.67
C GLN A 109 26.22 -7.15 -63.29
N PRO A 110 25.50 -6.06 -63.02
CA PRO A 110 25.44 -5.05 -64.07
C PRO A 110 25.67 -3.61 -63.59
N THR A 111 26.40 -2.91 -64.46
CA THR A 111 26.54 -1.47 -64.61
C THR A 111 25.21 -0.71 -64.63
N ALA A 112 25.09 0.33 -63.82
CA ALA A 112 24.12 1.41 -64.03
C ALA A 112 24.81 2.78 -63.87
N PRO A 113 24.43 3.78 -64.68
CA PRO A 113 25.23 4.99 -64.90
C PRO A 113 25.00 6.09 -63.86
N ALA A 114 26.04 6.89 -63.70
CA ALA A 114 26.09 8.11 -62.90
C ALA A 114 25.04 9.13 -63.33
N PHE A 115 24.13 9.51 -62.44
CA PHE A 115 23.40 10.79 -62.55
C PHE A 115 23.04 11.37 -61.18
N LEU A 116 23.49 12.62 -61.02
CA LEU A 116 22.92 13.74 -60.27
C LEU A 116 23.09 13.76 -58.74
N HIS A 117 24.06 14.58 -58.34
CA HIS A 117 24.15 15.27 -57.07
C HIS A 117 22.83 15.98 -56.74
N ALA A 118 21.99 15.34 -55.93
CA ALA A 118 20.94 16.02 -55.19
C ALA A 118 21.59 16.81 -54.05
N HIS A 119 21.74 18.12 -54.24
CA HIS A 119 22.06 19.06 -53.18
C HIS A 119 20.95 19.00 -52.12
N SER A 120 21.16 18.15 -51.12
CA SER A 120 20.33 18.07 -49.92
C SER A 120 20.42 19.40 -49.18
N ASN A 121 19.32 20.15 -49.21
CA ASN A 121 19.10 21.38 -48.46
C ASN A 121 19.19 21.13 -46.95
N PHE A 122 20.41 21.13 -46.42
CA PHE A 122 20.72 20.84 -45.01
C PHE A 122 20.48 22.02 -44.04
N ASN A 123 19.86 23.12 -44.48
CA ASN A 123 19.84 24.37 -43.71
C ASN A 123 18.45 25.00 -43.48
N LYS A 124 17.41 24.19 -43.26
CA LYS A 124 16.16 24.65 -42.62
C LYS A 124 15.65 23.65 -41.58
N ALA A 125 16.54 23.20 -40.70
CA ALA A 125 16.11 22.64 -39.43
C ALA A 125 15.51 23.79 -38.61
N HIS A 126 14.21 24.03 -38.78
CA HIS A 126 13.42 24.78 -37.82
C HIS A 126 13.82 24.25 -36.44
N LYS A 127 14.43 25.11 -35.63
CA LYS A 127 14.55 24.91 -34.19
C LYS A 127 13.11 24.79 -33.68
N LYS A 128 12.52 23.59 -33.79
CA LYS A 128 11.30 23.24 -33.09
C LYS A 128 11.68 23.48 -31.64
N SER A 129 11.20 24.59 -31.09
CA SER A 129 11.29 24.86 -29.67
C SER A 129 10.88 23.57 -28.99
N VAL A 130 11.82 22.97 -28.25
CA VAL A 130 11.51 21.84 -27.39
C VAL A 130 10.55 22.41 -26.37
N SER A 131 9.26 22.34 -26.69
CA SER A 131 8.19 22.61 -25.75
C SER A 131 8.36 21.55 -24.69
N TRP A 132 8.70 21.97 -23.47
CA TRP A 132 8.74 21.12 -22.29
C TRP A 132 7.32 20.74 -21.91
N ASP A 133 6.65 20.04 -22.81
CA ASP A 133 5.28 19.62 -22.64
C ASP A 133 5.26 18.52 -21.57
N THR A 134 5.06 18.93 -20.32
CA THR A 134 4.95 18.09 -19.13
C THR A 134 3.65 17.27 -19.09
N THR A 135 2.92 17.20 -20.19
CA THR A 135 1.71 16.39 -20.30
C THR A 135 2.08 14.90 -20.21
N PRO A 136 1.60 14.18 -19.18
CA PRO A 136 1.94 12.77 -19.00
C PRO A 136 1.41 11.95 -20.19
N ALA A 137 2.08 10.84 -20.52
CA ALA A 137 1.77 10.06 -21.72
C ALA A 137 0.29 9.63 -21.78
N TRP A 138 -0.30 9.29 -20.63
CA TRP A 138 -1.71 8.92 -20.53
C TRP A 138 -2.67 10.10 -20.78
N ALA A 139 -2.24 11.34 -20.56
CA ALA A 139 -3.03 12.54 -20.80
C ALA A 139 -2.85 13.11 -22.21
N LYS A 140 -1.93 12.60 -23.04
CA LYS A 140 -1.71 13.13 -24.41
C LYS A 140 -2.90 12.94 -25.35
N ASN A 141 -3.77 11.97 -25.05
CA ASN A 141 -5.01 11.75 -25.77
C ASN A 141 -6.15 12.66 -25.26
N ALA A 142 -5.91 13.45 -24.20
CA ALA A 142 -6.81 14.51 -23.80
C ALA A 142 -6.87 15.57 -24.89
N HIS A 143 -8.03 15.76 -25.49
CA HIS A 143 -8.23 16.71 -26.57
C HIS A 143 -7.65 18.10 -26.22
N PRO A 144 -6.77 18.69 -27.06
CA PRO A 144 -6.03 19.92 -26.72
C PRO A 144 -6.88 21.20 -26.64
N TYR A 145 -8.20 21.10 -26.80
CA TYR A 145 -9.15 22.22 -26.75
C TYR A 145 -9.87 22.32 -25.40
N LEU A 146 -9.17 22.07 -24.29
CA LEU A 146 -9.78 22.18 -22.97
C LEU A 146 -9.93 23.65 -22.57
N ASN A 147 -11.07 24.22 -22.95
CA ASN A 147 -11.63 25.44 -22.38
C ASN A 147 -11.70 25.35 -20.85
N ALA A 148 -11.59 26.49 -20.17
CA ALA A 148 -11.89 26.61 -18.74
C ALA A 148 -13.28 26.01 -18.44
N GLY A 149 -13.30 24.83 -17.80
CA GLY A 149 -14.54 24.06 -17.54
C GLY A 149 -14.42 22.55 -17.77
N VAL A 150 -13.31 22.04 -18.31
CA VAL A 150 -13.13 20.58 -18.43
C VAL A 150 -12.82 19.98 -17.05
N PRO A 151 -13.55 18.93 -16.63
CA PRO A 151 -13.30 18.28 -15.34
C PRO A 151 -11.88 17.70 -15.30
N ALA A 152 -11.17 17.93 -14.19
CA ALA A 152 -9.83 17.40 -13.97
C ALA A 152 -9.81 15.89 -14.24
N GLN A 153 -9.00 15.44 -15.19
CA GLN A 153 -8.87 14.05 -15.57
C GLN A 153 -8.16 13.27 -14.46
N ILE A 154 -8.68 12.09 -14.16
CA ILE A 154 -8.14 11.19 -13.14
C ILE A 154 -7.27 10.15 -13.84
N HIS A 155 -6.11 9.83 -13.26
CA HIS A 155 -5.22 8.79 -13.76
C HIS A 155 -5.99 7.48 -14.04
N PRO A 156 -5.74 6.74 -15.14
CA PRO A 156 -6.56 5.58 -15.52
C PRO A 156 -6.71 4.50 -14.43
N TRP A 157 -5.66 4.25 -13.63
CA TRP A 157 -5.73 3.31 -12.50
C TRP A 157 -6.45 3.85 -11.25
N LEU A 158 -6.69 5.16 -11.20
CA LEU A 158 -7.48 5.80 -10.16
C LEU A 158 -8.90 6.11 -10.64
N ASN A 159 -9.26 5.89 -11.90
CA ASN A 159 -10.55 6.30 -12.42
C ASN A 159 -11.61 5.19 -12.25
N ALA A 160 -12.54 5.37 -11.32
CA ALA A 160 -13.65 4.42 -11.13
C ALA A 160 -14.76 4.53 -12.19
N GLU A 161 -14.81 5.64 -12.97
CA GLU A 161 -15.78 5.79 -14.07
C GLU A 161 -15.42 4.89 -15.27
N ALA A 162 -14.14 4.55 -15.41
CA ALA A 162 -13.62 3.64 -16.41
C ALA A 162 -12.55 2.72 -15.78
N PRO A 163 -12.98 1.78 -14.89
CA PRO A 163 -12.06 0.99 -14.10
C PRO A 163 -11.15 0.15 -15.01
N SER A 164 -9.85 0.22 -14.77
CA SER A 164 -8.88 -0.55 -15.52
C SER A 164 -8.98 -2.03 -15.12
N PRO A 165 -9.30 -2.96 -16.04
CA PRO A 165 -9.36 -4.40 -15.72
C PRO A 165 -7.96 -4.98 -15.43
N VAL A 166 -6.93 -4.19 -15.69
CA VAL A 166 -5.51 -4.56 -15.59
C VAL A 166 -4.97 -4.23 -14.19
N PHE A 167 -5.64 -3.38 -13.42
CA PHE A 167 -5.15 -2.93 -12.12
C PHE A 167 -5.89 -3.61 -10.98
N HIS A 168 -5.15 -4.14 -10.01
CA HIS A 168 -5.69 -4.80 -8.83
C HIS A 168 -4.99 -4.31 -7.57
N PHE A 169 -5.76 -3.80 -6.61
CA PHE A 169 -5.23 -3.34 -5.35
C PHE A 169 -6.18 -3.69 -4.20
N ASP A 170 -5.82 -4.69 -3.40
CA ASP A 170 -6.60 -5.12 -2.23
C ASP A 170 -6.20 -4.30 -0.99
N LEU A 171 -7.10 -3.44 -0.53
CA LEU A 171 -6.91 -2.58 0.64
C LEU A 171 -6.84 -3.35 1.96
N ALA A 172 -7.25 -4.63 2.00
CA ALA A 172 -7.11 -5.47 3.20
C ALA A 172 -5.75 -6.16 3.29
N HIS A 173 -4.93 -6.08 2.24
CA HIS A 173 -3.63 -6.70 2.24
C HIS A 173 -2.67 -5.96 3.17
N ALA A 174 -2.04 -6.67 4.12
CA ALA A 174 -1.11 -6.07 5.09
C ALA A 174 0.07 -5.36 4.43
N ALA A 175 0.65 -6.00 3.40
CA ALA A 175 1.68 -5.40 2.58
C ALA A 175 1.08 -4.51 1.47
N PHE A 176 1.71 -3.38 1.20
CA PHE A 176 1.37 -2.48 0.09
C PHE A 176 1.79 -3.11 -1.25
N LEU A 177 0.84 -3.76 -1.93
CA LEU A 177 1.08 -4.51 -3.17
C LEU A 177 0.07 -4.12 -4.25
N PRO A 178 0.20 -2.94 -4.88
CA PRO A 178 -0.54 -2.64 -6.09
C PRO A 178 -0.05 -3.56 -7.23
N LEU A 179 -0.96 -4.36 -7.79
CA LEU A 179 -0.67 -5.33 -8.84
C LEU A 179 -1.23 -4.86 -10.19
N GLN A 180 -0.49 -5.14 -11.25
CA GLN A 180 -0.87 -4.96 -12.64
C GLN A 180 -0.88 -6.32 -13.35
N LEU A 181 -1.93 -6.62 -14.10
CA LEU A 181 -2.02 -7.78 -14.98
C LEU A 181 -1.16 -7.52 -16.24
N VAL A 182 -0.07 -8.25 -16.40
CA VAL A 182 0.85 -8.07 -17.54
C VAL A 182 0.43 -8.93 -18.73
N SER A 183 -0.09 -10.13 -18.46
CA SER A 183 -0.58 -11.06 -19.48
C SER A 183 -1.90 -11.67 -19.04
N THR A 184 -2.80 -11.91 -19.99
CA THR A 184 -4.08 -12.59 -19.76
C THR A 184 -4.01 -14.09 -20.00
N ASN A 185 -3.00 -14.57 -20.75
CA ASN A 185 -2.87 -15.98 -21.10
C ASN A 185 -1.38 -16.40 -21.19
N PRO A 186 -0.82 -17.05 -20.14
CA PRO A 186 -1.42 -17.29 -18.82
C PRO A 186 -1.60 -15.98 -18.02
N PRO A 187 -2.54 -15.93 -17.05
CA PRO A 187 -2.71 -14.75 -16.20
C PRO A 187 -1.44 -14.52 -15.39
N GLN A 188 -0.76 -13.41 -15.65
CA GLN A 188 0.46 -13.01 -14.93
C GLN A 188 0.25 -11.63 -14.35
N SER A 189 0.47 -11.49 -13.05
CA SER A 189 0.46 -10.20 -12.36
C SER A 189 1.88 -9.81 -11.95
N ALA A 190 2.17 -8.52 -12.02
CA ALA A 190 3.41 -7.93 -11.54
C ALA A 190 3.09 -6.76 -10.61
N VAL A 191 3.96 -6.50 -9.64
CA VAL A 191 3.85 -5.29 -8.81
C VAL A 191 4.04 -4.07 -9.72
N VAL A 192 3.23 -3.04 -9.51
CA VAL A 192 3.36 -1.79 -10.25
C VAL A 192 4.75 -1.19 -10.05
N GLY A 193 5.41 -0.83 -11.14
CA GLY A 193 6.75 -0.25 -11.11
C GLY A 193 6.81 1.16 -10.49
N THR A 194 8.00 1.51 -10.01
CA THR A 194 8.25 2.81 -9.34
C THR A 194 8.04 4.00 -10.28
N THR A 195 8.33 3.84 -11.58
CA THR A 195 8.10 4.88 -12.58
C THR A 195 6.63 5.23 -12.74
N GLN A 196 5.75 4.22 -12.72
CA GLN A 196 4.31 4.41 -12.88
C GLN A 196 3.69 5.01 -11.62
N ILE A 197 4.13 4.56 -10.45
CA ILE A 197 3.70 5.12 -9.15
C ILE A 197 4.05 6.63 -9.04
N ARG A 198 5.11 7.10 -9.70
CA ARG A 198 5.51 8.52 -9.74
C ARG A 198 4.72 9.38 -10.72
N GLU A 199 3.85 8.79 -11.54
CA GLU A 199 3.03 9.55 -12.48
C GLU A 199 2.02 10.43 -11.72
N HIS A 200 1.64 11.56 -12.31
CA HIS A 200 0.67 12.46 -11.69
C HIS A 200 -0.70 11.76 -11.57
N ALA A 201 -1.34 11.90 -10.42
CA ALA A 201 -2.67 11.34 -10.18
C ALA A 201 -3.78 12.05 -10.98
N PHE A 202 -3.55 13.32 -11.35
CA PHE A 202 -4.53 14.17 -12.01
C PHE A 202 -3.93 15.00 -13.14
N TYR A 203 -4.78 15.37 -14.09
CA TYR A 203 -4.48 16.34 -15.13
C TYR A 203 -5.66 17.33 -15.33
N PRO A 204 -5.49 18.64 -15.06
CA PRO A 204 -4.27 19.30 -14.59
C PRO A 204 -3.77 18.78 -13.23
N PRO A 205 -2.47 18.91 -12.91
CA PRO A 205 -1.93 18.42 -11.65
C PRO A 205 -2.56 19.14 -10.44
N SER A 206 -2.93 18.38 -9.41
CA SER A 206 -3.47 18.92 -8.15
C SER A 206 -2.47 18.71 -7.00
N THR A 207 -2.49 19.61 -6.02
CA THR A 207 -1.65 19.55 -4.80
C THR A 207 -2.46 19.21 -3.54
N ARG A 208 -3.79 19.20 -3.66
CA ARG A 208 -4.73 18.85 -2.58
C ARG A 208 -5.78 17.88 -3.10
N LEU A 209 -6.13 16.91 -2.28
CA LEU A 209 -7.16 15.93 -2.58
C LEU A 209 -7.84 15.50 -1.29
N ARG A 210 -9.18 15.41 -1.33
CA ARG A 210 -9.99 14.86 -0.25
C ARG A 210 -10.78 13.68 -0.79
N ILE A 211 -10.59 12.51 -0.17
CA ILE A 211 -11.27 11.26 -0.54
C ILE A 211 -12.24 10.87 0.56
N LEU A 212 -13.48 10.58 0.17
CA LEU A 212 -14.54 10.10 1.05
C LEU A 212 -14.93 8.68 0.66
N HIS A 213 -15.22 7.82 1.63
CA HIS A 213 -15.82 6.52 1.35
C HIS A 213 -17.27 6.50 1.85
N PRO A 214 -18.25 6.00 1.08
CA PRO A 214 -19.67 6.08 1.44
C PRO A 214 -20.04 5.42 2.77
N ARG A 215 -19.32 4.36 3.14
CA ARG A 215 -19.50 3.67 4.44
C ARG A 215 -18.68 4.30 5.57
N LEU A 216 -17.75 5.19 5.25
CA LEU A 216 -16.82 5.80 6.20
C LEU A 216 -16.80 7.34 6.06
N PRO A 217 -17.96 8.02 6.08
CA PRO A 217 -18.00 9.47 5.87
C PRO A 217 -17.26 10.24 6.97
N PHE A 218 -17.15 9.66 8.17
CA PHE A 218 -16.49 10.26 9.33
C PHE A 218 -14.96 10.20 9.29
N TRP A 219 -14.38 9.45 8.35
CA TRP A 219 -12.94 9.32 8.18
C TRP A 219 -12.51 9.79 6.77
N PRO A 220 -12.59 11.10 6.51
CA PRO A 220 -12.05 11.65 5.28
C PRO A 220 -10.55 11.35 5.18
N ILE A 221 -10.09 11.12 3.96
CA ILE A 221 -8.69 10.90 3.65
C ILE A 221 -8.21 12.14 2.91
N ASP A 222 -7.52 13.00 3.65
CA ASP A 222 -6.98 14.25 3.13
C ASP A 222 -5.51 14.04 2.73
N ILE A 223 -5.21 14.35 1.48
CA ILE A 223 -3.87 14.33 0.90
C ILE A 223 -3.52 15.77 0.56
N ALA A 224 -2.57 16.33 1.30
CA ALA A 224 -2.02 17.64 1.06
C ALA A 224 -0.50 17.56 1.13
N LEU A 225 0.16 17.83 0.00
CA LEU A 225 1.62 17.84 -0.05
C LEU A 225 2.15 19.17 0.51
N PRO A 226 3.23 19.14 1.32
CA PRO A 226 3.78 20.34 1.90
C PRO A 226 4.29 21.27 0.79
N SER A 227 3.90 22.55 0.87
CA SER A 227 4.42 23.56 -0.06
C SER A 227 5.87 23.84 0.27
N THR A 228 6.75 23.70 -0.72
CA THR A 228 8.15 24.10 -0.61
C THR A 228 8.35 25.52 -1.14
N ALA A 229 9.57 26.05 -1.05
CA ALA A 229 9.93 27.33 -1.67
C ALA A 229 9.68 27.36 -3.20
N HIS A 230 9.64 26.18 -3.84
CA HIS A 230 9.35 26.02 -5.27
C HIS A 230 7.89 25.66 -5.56
N GLY A 231 7.01 25.80 -4.56
CA GLY A 231 5.63 25.34 -4.62
C GLY A 231 5.45 23.92 -4.07
N ALA A 232 4.19 23.48 -3.95
CA ALA A 232 3.87 22.10 -3.61
C ALA A 232 4.02 21.21 -4.86
N PRO A 233 4.72 20.06 -4.76
CA PRO A 233 4.75 19.11 -5.86
C PRO A 233 3.34 18.59 -6.16
N PRO A 234 3.06 18.18 -7.41
CA PRO A 234 1.78 17.58 -7.76
C PRO A 234 1.62 16.21 -7.08
N ILE A 235 0.38 15.88 -6.72
CA ILE A 235 0.03 14.57 -6.15
C ILE A 235 0.32 13.48 -7.18
N SER A 236 1.16 12.52 -6.81
CA SER A 236 1.44 11.33 -7.60
C SER A 236 0.42 10.22 -7.35
N LEU A 237 0.36 9.24 -8.26
CA LEU A 237 -0.40 8.01 -8.08
C LEU A 237 0.00 7.31 -6.76
N GLY A 238 1.29 7.25 -6.47
CA GLY A 238 1.83 6.65 -5.27
C GLY A 238 1.35 7.31 -3.99
N ASP A 239 1.34 8.64 -3.95
CA ASP A 239 0.85 9.40 -2.79
C ASP A 239 -0.60 9.02 -2.49
N VAL A 240 -1.44 8.86 -3.51
CA VAL A 240 -2.84 8.45 -3.36
C VAL A 240 -2.93 7.02 -2.83
N LEU A 241 -2.30 6.05 -3.49
CA LEU A 241 -2.42 4.63 -3.13
C LEU A 241 -1.85 4.34 -1.73
N ILE A 242 -0.69 4.93 -1.39
CA ILE A 242 -0.05 4.75 -0.08
C ILE A 242 -0.89 5.38 1.01
N THR A 243 -1.41 6.60 0.79
CA THR A 243 -2.23 7.28 1.80
C THR A 243 -3.54 6.53 2.02
N LEU A 244 -4.18 6.02 0.96
CA LEU A 244 -5.36 5.17 1.05
C LEU A 244 -5.07 3.90 1.88
N HIS A 245 -3.98 3.19 1.57
CA HIS A 245 -3.58 1.97 2.29
C HIS A 245 -3.36 2.25 3.77
N ARG A 246 -2.55 3.27 4.09
CA ARG A 246 -2.27 3.67 5.47
C ARG A 246 -3.55 4.05 6.21
N ALA A 247 -4.41 4.87 5.60
CA ALA A 247 -5.66 5.29 6.20
C ALA A 247 -6.59 4.10 6.49
N MET A 248 -6.72 3.15 5.57
CA MET A 248 -7.54 1.94 5.76
C MET A 248 -6.98 1.00 6.83
N HIS A 249 -5.66 1.01 7.03
CA HIS A 249 -4.99 0.20 8.04
C HIS A 249 -4.94 0.82 9.44
N GLN A 250 -5.48 2.03 9.63
CA GLN A 250 -5.60 2.64 10.96
C GLN A 250 -6.56 1.86 11.85
N ARG A 251 -6.16 1.67 13.11
CA ARG A 251 -7.01 1.08 14.16
C ARG A 251 -8.16 2.04 14.48
N ILE A 252 -9.34 1.49 14.71
CA ILE A 252 -10.47 2.29 15.20
C ILE A 252 -10.33 2.51 16.72
N THR A 253 -11.00 3.55 17.22
CA THR A 253 -11.10 3.79 18.66
C THR A 253 -12.34 3.10 19.26
N HIS A 254 -12.38 2.97 20.59
CA HIS A 254 -13.58 2.48 21.27
C HIS A 254 -14.79 3.39 21.11
N ALA A 255 -14.57 4.70 20.98
CA ALA A 255 -15.64 5.66 20.72
C ALA A 255 -16.28 5.38 19.35
N ASP A 256 -15.46 5.16 18.32
CA ASP A 256 -15.93 4.79 16.99
C ASP A 256 -16.76 3.50 17.03
N TRP A 257 -16.27 2.47 17.74
CA TRP A 257 -16.99 1.21 17.91
C TRP A 257 -18.34 1.40 18.59
N ALA A 258 -18.42 2.24 19.62
CA ALA A 258 -19.64 2.51 20.37
C ALA A 258 -20.71 3.25 19.54
N THR A 259 -20.34 3.89 18.43
CA THR A 259 -21.30 4.52 17.50
C THR A 259 -22.02 3.50 16.61
N LEU A 260 -21.53 2.26 16.53
CA LEU A 260 -22.13 1.23 15.69
C LEU A 260 -23.43 0.70 16.29
N GLY A 261 -24.43 0.48 15.42
CA GLY A 261 -25.59 -0.33 15.78
C GLY A 261 -25.20 -1.80 15.94
N LYS A 262 -25.96 -2.58 16.72
CA LYS A 262 -25.67 -4.01 16.98
C LYS A 262 -25.52 -4.86 15.71
N GLU A 263 -26.28 -4.56 14.65
CA GLU A 263 -26.18 -5.27 13.37
C GLU A 263 -24.84 -4.97 12.68
N ASP A 264 -24.43 -3.70 12.63
CA ASP A 264 -23.16 -3.30 12.03
C ASP A 264 -21.98 -3.81 12.86
N GLU A 265 -22.09 -3.83 14.19
CA GLU A 265 -21.11 -4.43 15.09
C GLU A 265 -20.84 -5.90 14.74
N GLN A 266 -21.89 -6.69 14.54
CA GLN A 266 -21.77 -8.10 14.13
C GLN A 266 -21.12 -8.24 12.75
N ARG A 267 -21.51 -7.40 11.78
CA ARG A 267 -20.93 -7.41 10.43
C ARG A 267 -19.45 -7.05 10.42
N VAL A 268 -19.05 -6.01 11.16
CA VAL A 268 -17.64 -5.61 11.28
C VAL A 268 -16.86 -6.68 12.04
N THR A 269 -17.42 -7.29 13.07
CA THR A 269 -16.79 -8.42 13.80
C THR A 269 -16.53 -9.61 12.87
N HIS A 270 -17.49 -9.93 11.99
CA HIS A 270 -17.33 -10.99 11.00
C HIS A 270 -16.23 -10.62 9.97
N ALA A 271 -16.25 -9.39 9.44
CA ALA A 271 -15.24 -8.91 8.50
C ALA A 271 -13.82 -8.91 9.11
N PHE A 272 -13.68 -8.44 10.36
CA PHE A 272 -12.44 -8.50 11.14
C PHE A 272 -11.92 -9.93 11.28
N THR A 273 -12.79 -10.87 11.66
CA THR A 273 -12.41 -12.29 11.81
C THR A 273 -11.98 -12.89 10.47
N ALA A 274 -12.69 -12.57 9.38
CA ALA A 274 -12.34 -13.01 8.04
C ALA A 274 -10.99 -12.45 7.58
N ARG A 275 -10.72 -11.15 7.80
CA ARG A 275 -9.42 -10.53 7.51
C ARG A 275 -8.30 -11.21 8.27
N CYS A 276 -8.45 -11.44 9.57
CA CYS A 276 -7.40 -12.07 10.38
C CYS A 276 -7.00 -13.45 9.86
N ARG A 277 -7.98 -14.26 9.46
CA ARG A 277 -7.73 -15.58 8.85
C ARG A 277 -7.06 -15.44 7.48
N ALA A 278 -7.56 -14.55 6.63
CA ALA A 278 -7.00 -14.34 5.29
C ALA A 278 -5.54 -13.84 5.37
N GLU A 279 -5.23 -12.93 6.27
CA GLU A 279 -3.88 -12.41 6.49
C GLU A 279 -2.92 -13.48 7.02
N ALA A 280 -3.39 -14.34 7.94
CA ALA A 280 -2.60 -15.48 8.42
C ALA A 280 -2.26 -16.44 7.27
N VAL A 281 -3.22 -16.78 6.42
CA VAL A 281 -3.00 -17.65 5.25
C VAL A 281 -2.04 -17.01 4.25
N ARG A 282 -2.23 -15.72 3.94
CA ARG A 282 -1.39 -14.97 2.98
C ARG A 282 0.07 -14.81 3.44
N SER A 283 0.33 -14.88 4.74
CA SER A 283 1.70 -14.76 5.27
C SER A 283 2.63 -15.91 4.86
N GLY A 284 2.09 -17.01 4.32
CA GLY A 284 2.88 -18.15 3.86
C GLY A 284 3.47 -19.01 4.99
N VAL A 285 3.06 -18.78 6.25
CA VAL A 285 3.51 -19.60 7.37
C VAL A 285 2.94 -21.03 7.29
N PRO A 286 3.66 -22.04 7.80
CA PRO A 286 3.17 -23.42 7.79
C PRO A 286 1.84 -23.59 8.55
N PRO A 287 1.01 -24.59 8.18
CA PRO A 287 -0.30 -24.82 8.82
C PRO A 287 -0.26 -24.90 10.36
N ALA A 288 0.82 -25.44 10.92
CA ALA A 288 1.01 -25.55 12.38
C ALA A 288 1.11 -24.18 13.09
N GLN A 289 1.56 -23.13 12.39
CA GLN A 289 1.76 -21.78 12.93
C GLN A 289 0.65 -20.80 12.54
N LEU A 290 -0.34 -21.23 11.75
CA LEU A 290 -1.44 -20.36 11.31
C LEU A 290 -2.22 -19.78 12.49
N ARG A 291 -2.44 -20.57 13.55
CA ARG A 291 -3.17 -20.11 14.75
C ARG A 291 -2.43 -19.00 15.47
N ASP A 292 -1.12 -19.15 15.66
CA ASP A 292 -0.29 -18.14 16.33
C ASP A 292 -0.22 -16.86 15.49
N ARG A 293 -0.14 -17.00 14.17
CA ARG A 293 -0.19 -15.86 13.25
C ARG A 293 -1.54 -15.16 13.29
N GLU A 294 -2.64 -15.90 13.30
CA GLU A 294 -4.00 -15.34 13.42
C GLU A 294 -4.16 -14.59 14.74
N VAL A 295 -3.66 -15.12 15.86
CA VAL A 295 -3.66 -14.43 17.16
C VAL A 295 -2.84 -13.13 17.09
N ALA A 296 -1.66 -13.15 16.47
CA ALA A 296 -0.84 -11.96 16.29
C ALA A 296 -1.55 -10.87 15.46
N VAL A 297 -2.26 -11.25 14.40
CA VAL A 297 -3.06 -10.31 13.58
C VAL A 297 -4.26 -9.79 14.37
N ARG A 298 -4.95 -10.65 15.14
CA ARG A 298 -6.09 -10.25 15.99
C ARG A 298 -5.68 -9.22 17.05
N ASN A 299 -4.47 -9.33 17.59
CA ASN A 299 -3.95 -8.36 18.57
C ASN A 299 -3.77 -6.94 18.01
N GLN A 300 -3.74 -6.78 16.68
CA GLN A 300 -3.76 -5.46 16.03
C GLN A 300 -5.14 -4.78 16.13
N GLY A 301 -6.18 -5.51 16.52
CA GLY A 301 -7.54 -5.00 16.66
C GLY A 301 -8.23 -4.72 15.33
N VAL A 302 -9.42 -4.12 15.45
CA VAL A 302 -10.26 -3.74 14.31
C VAL A 302 -9.66 -2.52 13.60
N LYS A 303 -9.61 -2.57 12.27
CA LYS A 303 -9.09 -1.52 11.40
C LYS A 303 -10.22 -0.90 10.58
N ARG A 304 -10.01 0.30 10.03
CA ARG A 304 -11.01 0.96 9.18
C ARG A 304 -11.41 0.12 7.95
N VAL A 305 -10.48 -0.67 7.41
CA VAL A 305 -10.78 -1.62 6.31
C VAL A 305 -11.85 -2.66 6.67
N ASP A 306 -12.01 -3.02 7.94
CA ASP A 306 -13.00 -4.01 8.39
C ASP A 306 -14.45 -3.48 8.21
N PHE A 307 -14.64 -2.16 8.15
CA PHE A 307 -15.93 -1.51 7.87
C PHE A 307 -16.33 -1.56 6.39
N LEU A 308 -15.42 -1.98 5.51
CA LEU A 308 -15.74 -2.25 4.11
C LEU A 308 -16.49 -3.59 3.95
N LEU A 309 -16.63 -4.38 5.02
CA LEU A 309 -17.40 -5.62 5.05
C LEU A 309 -16.98 -6.64 3.98
N GLY A 310 -15.67 -6.74 3.74
CA GLY A 310 -15.10 -7.61 2.71
C GLY A 310 -15.03 -7.01 1.31
N LYS A 311 -15.58 -5.80 1.09
CA LYS A 311 -15.45 -5.05 -0.17
C LYS A 311 -14.15 -4.26 -0.23
N THR A 312 -13.03 -4.97 -0.24
CA THR A 312 -11.70 -4.39 0.02
C THR A 312 -10.90 -4.15 -1.26
N VAL A 313 -11.40 -4.58 -2.42
CA VAL A 313 -10.73 -4.35 -3.70
C VAL A 313 -10.98 -2.92 -4.16
N PHE A 314 -9.92 -2.15 -4.33
CA PHE A 314 -9.98 -0.80 -4.87
C PHE A 314 -10.33 -0.83 -6.36
N LEU A 315 -11.42 -0.16 -6.73
CA LEU A 315 -11.83 0.01 -8.13
C LEU A 315 -11.43 1.37 -8.71
N GLY A 316 -11.17 2.35 -7.86
CA GLY A 316 -10.85 3.71 -8.26
C GLY A 316 -11.48 4.78 -7.39
N LEU A 317 -11.42 6.00 -7.90
CA LEU A 317 -12.01 7.22 -7.40
C LEU A 317 -13.02 7.73 -8.43
N SER A 318 -14.20 8.11 -7.95
CA SER A 318 -15.26 8.75 -8.76
C SER A 318 -15.51 10.15 -8.24
N ARG A 319 -15.88 11.11 -9.10
CA ARG A 319 -16.24 12.45 -8.63
C ARG A 319 -17.56 12.39 -7.85
N ALA A 320 -17.62 13.01 -6.68
CA ALA A 320 -18.89 13.19 -5.98
C ALA A 320 -19.73 14.23 -6.75
N ARG A 321 -20.95 13.86 -7.19
CA ARG A 321 -21.82 14.75 -7.96
C ARG A 321 -22.35 15.93 -7.14
N GLU A 322 -22.39 15.78 -5.83
CA GLU A 322 -23.09 16.69 -4.92
C GLU A 322 -22.13 17.54 -4.07
N ASP A 323 -20.82 17.30 -4.14
CA ASP A 323 -19.85 18.02 -3.32
C ASP A 323 -19.26 19.23 -4.05
N PRO A 324 -19.52 20.47 -3.58
CA PRO A 324 -18.95 21.67 -4.17
C PRO A 324 -17.43 21.78 -3.93
N GLU A 325 -16.88 21.03 -2.98
CA GLU A 325 -15.46 21.06 -2.59
C GLU A 325 -14.56 20.21 -3.51
N GLY A 326 -15.12 19.54 -4.53
CA GLY A 326 -14.35 18.68 -5.42
C GLY A 326 -13.86 17.40 -4.74
N CYS A 327 -14.60 16.90 -3.75
CA CYS A 327 -14.30 15.63 -3.09
C CYS A 327 -14.40 14.45 -4.07
N LEU A 328 -13.49 13.49 -3.91
CA LEU A 328 -13.56 12.23 -4.63
C LEU A 328 -14.14 11.14 -3.74
N ARG A 329 -14.97 10.29 -4.32
CA ARG A 329 -15.53 9.12 -3.67
C ARG A 329 -14.70 7.89 -4.00
N LEU A 330 -14.23 7.20 -2.95
CA LEU A 330 -13.58 5.90 -3.03
C LEU A 330 -14.61 4.83 -3.43
N VAL A 331 -14.31 4.07 -4.48
CA VAL A 331 -15.15 2.97 -4.96
C VAL A 331 -14.42 1.65 -4.69
N THR A 332 -15.10 0.72 -4.02
CA THR A 332 -14.58 -0.62 -3.74
C THR A 332 -15.58 -1.71 -4.11
N MET A 333 -15.07 -2.93 -4.35
CA MET A 333 -15.84 -4.13 -4.66
C MET A 333 -15.69 -5.21 -3.61
#